data_AF-A0AAW1DGS1-F1
#
_entry.id   AF-A0AAW1DGS1-F1
#
_cell.length_a   1.000
_cell.length_b   1.000
_cell.length_c   1.000
_cell.angle_alpha   90.00
_cell.angle_beta   90.00
_cell.angle_gamma   90.00
#
_symmetry.space_group_name_H-M   'P 1'
#
loop_
_entity.id
_entity.type
_entity.pdbx_description
1 polymer ?
#
loop_
_entity_poly.entity_id
_entity_poly.type
_entity_poly.pdbx_seq_one_letter_code
_entity_poly.pdbx_strand_id
1 'polypeptide(L)'
;MITPESLEGGTDLGTIPRFRISGVVDSVVCCITRPFSGKIIIEHTEIAIKSIELQLVRVETCGCAEGYARDVTEIQNIQIGEGNVACGIDIPIHMIFPRLFTCPTLITTNFKVGK
;
A
#
# COMPACT_ATOMS: atom_id res chain seq x y z
N MET A 1 0.01 6.79 9.49
CA MET A 1 0.21 8.22 9.17
C MET A 1 1.37 8.29 8.20
N ILE A 2 1.24 9.10 7.15
CA ILE A 2 2.27 9.29 6.11
C ILE A 2 2.67 10.77 6.12
N THR A 3 3.94 11.02 6.37
CA THR A 3 4.60 12.34 6.36
C THR A 3 5.93 12.23 5.60
N PRO A 4 6.59 13.34 5.24
CA PRO A 4 7.91 13.29 4.60
C PRO A 4 8.92 12.42 5.34
N GLU A 5 8.90 12.44 6.68
CA GLU A 5 9.82 11.68 7.54
C GLU A 5 9.51 10.18 7.58
N SER A 6 8.31 9.76 7.17
CA SER A 6 7.92 8.34 7.14
C SER A 6 8.24 7.64 5.81
N LEU A 7 8.77 8.37 4.81
CA LEU A 7 9.06 7.80 3.49
C LEU A 7 10.29 6.88 3.55
N GLU A 8 10.16 5.68 3.00
CA GLU A 8 11.27 4.73 2.83
C GLU A 8 11.99 5.00 1.49
N GLY A 9 13.34 5.05 1.52
CA GLY A 9 14.17 5.31 0.34
C GLY A 9 14.88 6.67 0.43
N GLY A 10 16.20 6.66 0.19
CA GLY A 10 17.14 7.77 0.41
C GLY A 10 16.90 9.01 -0.47
N THR A 11 15.76 9.65 -0.26
CA THR A 11 15.37 10.92 -0.86
C THR A 11 15.89 12.03 0.04
N ASP A 12 16.52 13.04 -0.54
CA ASP A 12 16.98 14.20 0.22
C ASP A 12 15.76 14.92 0.82
N LEU A 13 15.53 14.74 2.13
CA LEU A 13 14.38 15.25 2.88
C LEU A 13 14.16 16.75 2.68
N GLY A 14 15.21 17.52 2.36
CA GLY A 14 15.13 18.96 2.08
C GLY A 14 14.34 19.32 0.81
N THR A 15 14.10 18.37 -0.08
CA THR A 15 13.38 18.59 -1.36
C THR A 15 11.92 18.15 -1.33
N ILE A 16 11.51 17.41 -0.30
CA ILE A 16 10.17 16.87 -0.20
C ILE A 16 9.25 17.94 0.43
N PRO A 17 8.18 18.37 -0.25
CA PRO A 17 7.23 19.33 0.29
C PRO A 17 6.55 18.77 1.54
N ARG A 18 6.15 19.64 2.46
CA ARG A 18 5.44 19.17 3.67
C ARG A 18 4.04 18.71 3.31
N PHE A 19 3.71 17.51 3.75
CA PHE A 19 2.36 16.96 3.65
C PHE A 19 2.07 16.10 4.87
N ARG A 20 0.80 15.85 5.10
CA ARG A 20 0.34 14.94 6.15
C ARG A 20 -0.91 14.23 5.68
N ILE A 21 -0.80 12.91 5.57
CA ILE A 21 -1.91 12.04 5.18
C ILE A 21 -2.15 11.06 6.32
N SER A 22 -3.39 11.00 6.78
CA SER A 22 -3.84 10.05 7.78
C SER A 22 -4.91 9.13 7.19
N GLY A 23 -5.29 8.10 7.91
CA GLY A 23 -6.25 7.13 7.43
C GLY A 23 -6.33 5.91 8.31
N VAL A 24 -7.33 5.09 8.03
CA VAL A 24 -7.61 3.83 8.70
C VAL A 24 -8.01 2.80 7.67
N VAL A 25 -7.63 1.55 7.94
CA VAL A 25 -8.10 0.39 7.19
C VAL A 25 -8.98 -0.43 8.11
N ASP A 26 -10.04 -1.03 7.57
CA ASP A 26 -11.05 -1.69 8.39
C ASP A 26 -10.51 -2.97 9.03
N SER A 27 -9.51 -3.61 8.41
CA SER A 27 -8.86 -4.80 8.94
C SER A 27 -7.43 -4.96 8.41
N VAL A 28 -6.56 -5.52 9.25
CA VAL A 28 -5.22 -6.02 8.85
C VAL A 28 -5.24 -7.52 8.52
N VAL A 29 -6.36 -8.20 8.81
CA VAL A 29 -6.63 -9.59 8.41
C VAL A 29 -7.75 -9.56 7.36
N CYS A 30 -7.36 -9.65 6.10
CA CYS A 30 -8.28 -9.43 4.98
C CYS A 30 -8.86 -10.74 4.47
N CYS A 31 -10.19 -10.83 4.41
CA CYS A 31 -10.86 -11.93 3.73
C CYS A 31 -10.78 -11.69 2.23
N ILE A 32 -10.14 -12.59 1.48
CA ILE A 32 -9.92 -12.46 0.03
C ILE A 32 -11.21 -12.28 -0.79
N THR A 33 -12.35 -12.74 -0.26
CA THR A 33 -13.66 -12.60 -0.92
C THR A 33 -14.38 -11.30 -0.57
N ARG A 34 -13.80 -10.47 0.32
CA ARG A 34 -14.31 -9.16 0.69
C ARG A 34 -13.35 -8.07 0.18
N PRO A 35 -13.85 -6.88 -0.16
CA PRO A 35 -12.99 -5.77 -0.52
C PRO A 35 -12.06 -5.40 0.65
N PHE A 36 -10.85 -4.97 0.31
CA PHE A 36 -10.03 -4.17 1.21
C PHE A 36 -10.64 -2.77 1.30
N SER A 37 -10.98 -2.37 2.51
CA SER A 37 -11.77 -1.18 2.77
C SER A 37 -11.18 -0.33 3.88
N GLY A 38 -11.50 0.95 3.85
CA GLY A 38 -11.00 1.95 4.77
C GLY A 38 -11.14 3.34 4.20
N LYS A 39 -10.35 4.27 4.70
CA LYS A 39 -10.32 5.64 4.22
C LYS A 39 -8.99 6.31 4.53
N ILE A 40 -8.66 7.31 3.72
CA ILE A 40 -7.56 8.23 3.99
C ILE A 40 -8.07 9.67 3.95
N ILE A 41 -7.32 10.56 4.59
CA ILE A 41 -7.57 11.99 4.58
C ILE A 41 -6.23 12.67 4.31
N ILE A 42 -6.18 13.55 3.31
CA ILE A 42 -5.08 14.50 3.20
C ILE A 42 -5.37 15.62 4.19
N GLU A 43 -4.65 15.65 5.32
CA GLU A 43 -4.84 16.67 6.35
C GLU A 43 -4.24 18.00 5.90
N HIS A 44 -3.08 17.94 5.25
CA HIS A 44 -2.36 19.11 4.73
C HIS A 44 -1.39 18.70 3.62
N THR A 45 -1.18 19.58 2.65
CA THR A 45 -0.12 19.47 1.64
C THR A 45 0.30 20.86 1.15
N GLU A 46 1.59 21.09 0.94
CA GLU A 46 2.11 22.34 0.37
C GLU A 46 1.93 22.45 -1.13
N ILE A 47 1.83 21.29 -1.79
CA ILE A 47 1.67 21.19 -3.24
C ILE A 47 0.47 20.32 -3.58
N ALA A 48 -0.07 20.52 -4.79
CA ALA A 48 -1.18 19.70 -5.27
C ALA A 48 -0.81 18.21 -5.33
N ILE A 49 -1.61 17.36 -4.71
CA ILE A 49 -1.51 15.90 -4.87
C ILE A 49 -2.18 15.54 -6.19
N LYS A 50 -1.38 15.20 -7.20
CA LYS A 50 -1.87 14.89 -8.55
C LYS A 50 -2.75 13.66 -8.58
N SER A 51 -2.37 12.64 -7.83
CA SER A 51 -3.08 11.37 -7.76
C SER A 51 -2.75 10.64 -6.47
N ILE A 52 -3.60 9.67 -6.12
CA ILE A 52 -3.33 8.69 -5.07
C ILE A 52 -3.62 7.32 -5.63
N GLU A 53 -2.60 6.46 -5.61
CA GLU A 53 -2.69 5.07 -6.01
C GLU A 53 -2.60 4.14 -4.80
N LEU A 54 -3.40 3.08 -4.84
CA LEU A 54 -3.30 1.95 -3.93
C LEU A 54 -2.76 0.75 -4.70
N GLN A 55 -1.63 0.23 -4.23
CA GLN A 55 -0.93 -0.89 -4.85
C GLN A 55 -1.02 -2.13 -3.96
N LEU A 56 -1.50 -3.23 -4.55
CA LEU A 56 -1.45 -4.55 -3.96
C LEU A 56 -0.22 -5.28 -4.50
N VAL A 57 0.66 -5.67 -3.58
CA VAL A 57 1.92 -6.34 -3.89
C VAL A 57 1.96 -7.68 -3.18
N ARG A 58 2.41 -8.71 -3.88
CA ARG A 58 2.69 -10.03 -3.32
C ARG A 58 4.18 -10.17 -3.09
N VAL A 59 4.54 -10.55 -1.88
CA VAL A 59 5.92 -10.91 -1.53
C VAL A 59 5.98 -12.42 -1.41
N GLU A 60 6.81 -13.06 -2.23
CA GLU A 60 7.09 -14.49 -2.14
C GLU A 60 8.51 -14.69 -1.62
N THR A 61 8.69 -15.61 -0.68
CA THR A 61 10.00 -15.95 -0.13
C THR A 61 10.19 -17.46 -0.19
N CYS A 62 11.22 -17.90 -0.91
CA CYS A 62 11.57 -19.30 -1.09
C CYS A 62 12.93 -19.57 -0.42
N GLY A 63 12.98 -20.58 0.46
CA GLY A 63 14.21 -21.13 0.98
C GLY A 63 14.87 -22.04 -0.06
N CYS A 64 16.14 -21.79 -0.34
CA CYS A 64 17.00 -22.61 -1.19
C CYS A 64 18.25 -23.02 -0.42
N ALA A 65 19.07 -23.91 -1.00
CA ALA A 65 20.32 -24.37 -0.37
C ALA A 65 21.30 -23.21 -0.04
N GLU A 66 21.16 -22.07 -0.73
CA GLU A 66 22.03 -20.89 -0.61
C GLU A 66 21.44 -19.79 0.31
N GLY A 67 20.25 -19.99 0.88
CA GLY A 67 19.59 -19.01 1.74
C GLY A 67 18.12 -18.81 1.41
N TYR A 68 17.63 -17.56 1.50
CA TYR A 68 16.26 -17.21 1.12
C TYR A 68 16.27 -16.26 -0.07
N ALA A 69 15.55 -16.63 -1.13
CA ALA A 69 15.22 -15.74 -2.24
C ALA A 69 13.88 -15.06 -1.95
N ARG A 70 13.81 -13.75 -2.16
CA ARG A 70 12.59 -12.96 -1.98
C ARG A 70 12.25 -12.25 -3.28
N ASP A 71 11.02 -12.45 -3.76
CA ASP A 71 10.48 -11.80 -4.95
C ASP A 71 9.28 -10.92 -4.59
N VAL A 72 9.13 -9.81 -5.32
CA VAL A 72 8.09 -8.81 -5.09
C VAL A 72 7.35 -8.60 -6.41
N THR A 73 6.10 -9.05 -6.47
CA THR A 73 5.26 -8.94 -7.66
C THR A 73 4.12 -7.95 -7.43
N GLU A 74 3.97 -6.95 -8.30
CA GLU A 74 2.75 -6.14 -8.33
C GLU A 74 1.58 -6.98 -8.83
N ILE A 75 0.48 -7.00 -8.06
CA ILE A 75 -0.74 -7.74 -8.40
C ILE A 75 -1.81 -6.82 -8.98
N GLN A 76 -1.95 -5.63 -8.40
CA GLN A 76 -2.94 -4.66 -8.81
C GLN A 76 -2.51 -3.25 -8.40
N ASN A 77 -2.76 -2.28 -9.24
CA ASN A 77 -2.68 -0.87 -8.91
C ASN A 77 -4.03 -0.22 -9.25
N ILE A 78 -4.63 0.50 -8.30
CA ILE A 78 -5.85 1.28 -8.55
C ILE A 78 -5.61 2.72 -8.14
N GLN A 79 -6.25 3.64 -8.85
CA GLN A 79 -6.28 5.04 -8.47
C GLN A 79 -7.51 5.32 -7.60
N ILE A 80 -7.31 5.97 -6.45
CA ILE A 80 -8.36 6.35 -5.50
C ILE A 80 -8.55 7.87 -5.40
N GLY A 81 -7.73 8.65 -6.12
CA GLY A 81 -7.89 10.09 -6.29
C GLY A 81 -7.08 10.60 -7.48
N GLU A 82 -7.60 11.62 -8.18
CA GLU A 82 -6.98 12.23 -9.35
C GLU A 82 -7.26 13.75 -9.36
N GLY A 83 -6.34 14.53 -9.93
CA GLY A 83 -6.61 15.90 -10.37
C GLY A 83 -6.65 16.93 -9.24
N ASN A 84 -5.58 17.02 -8.45
CA ASN A 84 -5.50 17.83 -7.22
C ASN A 84 -6.51 17.36 -6.16
N VAL A 85 -6.17 16.22 -5.55
CA VAL A 85 -7.02 15.56 -4.56
C VAL A 85 -7.25 16.48 -3.35
N ALA A 86 -8.52 16.67 -2.98
CA ALA A 86 -8.93 17.64 -1.98
C ALA A 86 -8.45 17.27 -0.56
N CYS A 87 -8.05 18.29 0.20
CA CYS A 87 -7.71 18.16 1.62
C CYS A 87 -8.95 18.17 2.51
N GLY A 88 -8.87 17.51 3.68
CA GLY A 88 -9.92 17.52 4.70
C GLY A 88 -11.18 16.71 4.35
N ILE A 89 -11.13 15.90 3.28
CA ILE A 89 -12.22 15.03 2.86
C ILE A 89 -11.79 13.57 3.01
N ASP A 90 -12.70 12.72 3.49
CA ASP A 90 -12.52 11.28 3.51
C ASP A 90 -12.48 10.73 2.08
N ILE A 91 -11.35 10.17 1.69
CA ILE A 91 -11.15 9.46 0.42
C ILE A 91 -11.32 7.97 0.72
N PRO A 92 -12.40 7.32 0.22
CA PRO A 92 -12.67 5.94 0.54
C PRO A 92 -11.70 4.99 -0.16
N ILE A 93 -11.26 3.96 0.56
CA ILE A 93 -10.56 2.81 0.00
C ILE A 93 -11.60 1.72 -0.25
N HIS A 94 -11.63 1.21 -1.49
CA HIS A 94 -12.45 0.05 -1.85
C HIS A 94 -11.76 -0.74 -2.97
N MET A 95 -10.91 -1.69 -2.59
CA MET A 95 -10.17 -2.54 -3.54
C MET A 95 -10.69 -3.98 -3.48
N ILE A 96 -11.14 -4.50 -4.62
CA ILE A 96 -11.52 -5.92 -4.73
C ILE A 96 -10.28 -6.73 -5.07
N PHE A 97 -9.98 -7.76 -4.26
CA PHE A 97 -8.86 -8.66 -4.53
C PHE A 97 -9.08 -9.45 -5.83
N PRO A 98 -8.12 -9.43 -6.78
CA PRO A 98 -8.27 -10.11 -8.06
C PRO A 98 -8.17 -11.64 -7.87
N ARG A 99 -9.27 -12.34 -8.13
CA ARG A 99 -9.45 -13.77 -7.79
C ARG A 99 -8.35 -14.71 -8.29
N LEU A 100 -7.82 -14.48 -9.48
CA LEU A 100 -6.79 -15.35 -10.09
C LEU A 100 -5.36 -14.98 -9.68
N PHE A 101 -5.17 -13.81 -9.07
CA PHE A 101 -3.86 -13.25 -8.77
C PHE A 101 -3.64 -13.02 -7.27
N THR A 102 -4.58 -13.44 -6.42
CA THR A 102 -4.49 -13.35 -4.97
C THR A 102 -4.69 -14.71 -4.32
N CYS A 103 -4.01 -14.91 -3.19
CA CYS A 103 -4.14 -16.09 -2.34
C CYS A 103 -3.98 -15.67 -0.87
N PRO A 104 -4.39 -16.53 0.08
CA PRO A 104 -4.15 -16.28 1.50
C PRO A 104 -2.64 -16.20 1.83
N THR A 105 -2.31 -15.45 2.88
CA THR A 105 -0.96 -15.46 3.46
C THR A 105 -0.61 -16.88 3.92
N LEU A 106 0.57 -17.36 3.50
CA LEU A 106 1.09 -18.68 3.86
C LEU A 106 2.48 -18.50 4.46
N ILE A 107 2.73 -19.10 5.62
CA ILE A 107 4.03 -19.04 6.28
C ILE A 107 4.46 -20.46 6.64
N THR A 108 5.51 -20.94 5.97
CA THR A 108 6.17 -22.22 6.28
C THR A 108 7.67 -21.99 6.45
N THR A 109 8.42 -23.04 6.78
CA THR A 109 9.88 -22.96 6.96
C THR A 109 10.59 -22.50 5.70
N ASN A 110 10.29 -23.12 4.56
CA ASN A 110 11.03 -22.89 3.30
C ASN A 110 10.21 -22.14 2.25
N PHE A 111 8.96 -21.77 2.53
CA PHE A 111 8.14 -21.01 1.59
C PHE A 111 7.17 -20.09 2.33
N LYS A 112 7.12 -18.82 1.90
CA LYS A 112 6.21 -17.81 2.45
C LYS A 112 5.59 -16.98 1.33
N VAL A 113 4.30 -16.67 1.48
CA VAL A 113 3.59 -15.66 0.69
C VAL A 113 3.04 -14.65 1.69
N GLY A 114 3.63 -13.46 1.72
CA GLY A 114 3.41 -12.45 2.75
C GLY A 114 4.69 -12.08 3.51
N LYS A 115 4.58 -11.13 4.44
CA LYS A 115 5.69 -10.65 5.28
C LYS A 115 5.85 -11.52 6.53
#